data_AF-A0A9D1QY72-F1
#
_entry.id   AF-A0A9D1QY72-F1
#
_cell.length_a   1.000
_cell.length_b   1.000
_cell.length_c   1.000
_cell.angle_alpha   90.00
_cell.angle_beta   90.00
_cell.angle_gamma   90.00
#
_symmetry.space_group_name_H-M   'P 1'
#
loop_
_entity.id
_entity.type
_entity.pdbx_description
1 polymer ?
#
loop_
_entity_poly.entity_id
_entity_poly.type
_entity_poly.pdbx_seq_one_letter_code
_entity_poly.pdbx_strand_id
1 'polypeptide(L)'
;MKSYYKLVRDKVPELIRNSGLEPRFRYLGEDEYRTVLREKLVEEAMEFAESGSREELVDLWEVFQANLKDAGISPDTLARLAQEKQNNRGGFEHRVFLETVASPEELEESPNYRDWHNILFHGRNSATYKFAFAEALLYFAKIRKTTVPPSALALPYANAVCLHLKRFDRQSTGKSSSFLEACRRYNAGEITEDRLVEATIAYGFQYVIDAFHIVSSSSVPTCFYQKIGNSNRGGIRLTGALFALVDARSFDQLYQEIESRWHTVELRWAKR
;
A
#
# COMPACT_ATOMS: atom_id res chain seq x y z
N MET A 1 45.02 10.60 -15.46
CA MET A 1 44.87 11.57 -14.35
C MET A 1 43.45 11.44 -13.82
N LYS A 2 43.25 11.21 -12.52
CA LYS A 2 41.92 11.11 -11.93
C LYS A 2 41.51 12.48 -11.38
N SER A 3 40.35 12.96 -11.78
CA SER A 3 39.81 14.26 -11.34
C SER A 3 38.77 14.04 -10.26
N TYR A 4 38.86 14.80 -9.16
CA TYR A 4 38.02 14.60 -7.97
C TYR A 4 37.12 15.79 -7.62
N TYR A 5 37.45 17.01 -8.03
CA TYR A 5 36.66 18.25 -7.84
C TYR A 5 35.84 18.32 -6.54
N LYS A 6 36.51 18.12 -5.38
CA LYS A 6 35.86 18.11 -4.07
C LYS A 6 36.62 18.93 -3.04
N LEU A 7 35.90 19.38 -2.03
CA LEU A 7 36.50 19.96 -0.83
C LEU A 7 37.25 18.88 -0.06
N VAL A 8 38.47 19.21 0.38
CA VAL A 8 39.28 18.32 1.20
C VAL A 8 39.82 19.08 2.41
N ARG A 9 40.12 18.35 3.49
CA ARG A 9 40.74 18.92 4.70
C ARG A 9 42.11 19.51 4.35
N ASP A 10 42.53 20.53 5.10
CA ASP A 10 43.74 21.32 4.81
C ASP A 10 45.03 20.48 4.69
N LYS A 11 45.09 19.35 5.41
CA LYS A 11 46.26 18.44 5.40
C LYS A 11 46.21 17.38 4.29
N VAL A 12 45.09 17.22 3.58
CA VAL A 12 44.95 16.19 2.53
C VAL A 12 45.96 16.37 1.40
N PRO A 13 46.24 17.59 0.89
CA PRO A 13 47.31 17.77 -0.09
C PRO A 13 48.67 17.24 0.38
N GLU A 14 49.04 17.46 1.65
CA GLU A 14 50.29 16.96 2.23
C GLU A 14 50.29 15.43 2.36
N LEU A 15 49.17 14.84 2.81
CA LEU A 15 49.01 13.39 2.88
C LEU A 15 49.12 12.72 1.50
N ILE A 16 48.58 13.34 0.45
CA ILE A 16 48.72 12.86 -0.93
C ILE A 16 50.19 12.86 -1.36
N ARG A 17 50.93 13.95 -1.07
CA ARG A 17 52.39 14.00 -1.33
C ARG A 17 53.15 12.90 -0.61
N ASN A 18 52.82 12.65 0.66
CA ASN A 18 53.46 11.60 1.46
C ASN A 18 53.20 10.18 0.91
N SER A 19 52.14 10.00 0.12
CA SER A 19 51.88 8.74 -0.62
C SER A 19 52.63 8.63 -1.96
N GLY A 20 53.51 9.58 -2.29
CA GLY A 20 54.28 9.61 -3.54
C GLY A 20 53.51 10.16 -4.75
N LEU A 21 52.35 10.78 -4.53
CA LEU A 21 51.52 11.38 -5.57
C LEU A 21 51.58 12.91 -5.49
N GLU A 22 51.56 13.62 -6.62
CA GLU A 22 51.54 15.09 -6.62
C GLU A 22 50.09 15.63 -6.77
N PRO A 23 49.53 16.32 -5.75
CA PRO A 23 48.18 16.88 -5.83
C PRO A 23 48.15 18.17 -6.64
N ARG A 24 47.05 18.41 -7.35
CA ARG A 24 46.70 19.73 -7.90
C ARG A 24 45.50 20.28 -7.15
N PHE A 25 45.63 21.46 -6.58
CA PHE A 25 44.58 22.13 -5.82
C PHE A 25 44.66 23.65 -6.00
N ARG A 26 43.58 24.34 -5.64
CA ARG A 26 43.50 25.80 -5.55
C ARG A 26 42.67 26.18 -4.33
N TYR A 27 42.84 27.39 -3.85
CA TYR A 27 41.96 27.96 -2.83
C TYR A 27 40.66 28.45 -3.47
N LEU A 28 39.56 28.30 -2.74
CA LEU A 28 38.23 28.77 -3.17
C LEU A 28 38.01 30.21 -2.68
N GLY A 29 37.26 30.99 -3.45
CA GLY A 29 36.72 32.28 -2.96
C GLY A 29 35.55 32.06 -1.99
N GLU A 30 35.09 33.10 -1.28
CA GLU A 30 34.05 32.97 -0.26
C GLU A 30 32.74 32.34 -0.79
N ASP A 31 32.19 32.85 -1.89
CA ASP A 31 30.93 32.32 -2.46
C ASP A 31 31.05 30.88 -2.97
N GLU A 32 32.19 30.58 -3.56
CA GLU A 32 32.49 29.24 -4.06
C GLU A 32 32.69 28.26 -2.91
N TYR A 33 33.41 28.67 -1.86
CA TYR A 33 33.59 27.88 -0.64
C TYR A 33 32.22 27.56 -0.01
N ARG A 34 31.32 28.54 0.12
CA ARG A 34 29.99 28.32 0.68
C ARG A 34 29.16 27.31 -0.10
N THR A 35 29.23 27.38 -1.43
CA THR A 35 28.55 26.42 -2.31
C THR A 35 29.09 25.02 -2.08
N VAL A 36 30.41 24.86 -2.23
CA VAL A 36 31.09 23.57 -2.13
C VAL A 36 31.02 22.97 -0.71
N LEU A 37 30.99 23.80 0.33
CA LEU A 37 30.85 23.35 1.72
C LEU A 37 29.45 22.78 2.02
N ARG A 38 28.40 23.31 1.39
CA ARG A 38 27.04 22.76 1.47
C ARG A 38 26.91 21.46 0.70
N GLU A 39 27.55 21.37 -0.47
CA GLU A 39 27.65 20.11 -1.23
C GLU A 39 28.34 19.03 -0.38
N LYS A 40 29.44 19.40 0.31
CA LYS A 40 30.14 18.50 1.22
C LYS A 40 29.24 18.01 2.36
N LEU A 41 28.40 18.89 2.93
CA LEU A 41 27.46 18.49 3.99
C LEU A 41 26.46 17.42 3.51
N VAL A 42 26.00 17.52 2.28
CA VAL A 42 25.10 16.53 1.66
C VAL A 42 25.85 15.22 1.38
N GLU A 43 27.09 15.30 0.87
CA GLU A 43 27.98 14.13 0.68
C GLU A 43 28.11 13.32 1.97
N GLU A 44 28.55 13.93 3.07
CA GLU A 44 28.75 13.21 4.35
C GLU A 44 27.43 12.67 4.92
N ALA A 45 26.33 13.41 4.76
CA ALA A 45 25.00 12.95 5.21
C ALA A 45 24.54 11.72 4.42
N MET A 46 24.84 11.65 3.11
CA MET A 46 24.57 10.49 2.27
C MET A 46 25.49 9.30 2.63
N GLU A 47 26.78 9.55 2.83
CA GLU A 47 27.74 8.51 3.24
C GLU A 47 27.35 7.90 4.60
N PHE A 48 26.90 8.72 5.56
CA PHE A 48 26.33 8.23 6.81
C PHE A 48 25.02 7.45 6.61
N ALA A 49 24.11 7.94 5.76
CA ALA A 49 22.85 7.25 5.49
C ALA A 49 23.07 5.86 4.84
N GLU A 50 24.12 5.71 4.02
CA GLU A 50 24.50 4.45 3.37
C GLU A 50 25.24 3.49 4.31
N SER A 51 26.23 3.99 5.05
CA SER A 51 27.15 3.15 5.84
C SER A 51 26.74 2.97 7.30
N GLY A 52 26.04 3.95 7.87
CA GLY A 52 25.77 4.06 9.31
C GLY A 52 27.03 4.12 10.18
N SER A 53 28.20 4.43 9.61
CA SER A 53 29.48 4.37 10.31
C SER A 53 29.65 5.51 11.32
N ARG A 54 30.51 5.29 12.32
CA ARG A 54 30.84 6.34 13.30
C ARG A 54 31.75 7.39 12.69
N GLU A 55 32.59 6.98 11.77
CA GLU A 55 33.50 7.82 11.01
C GLU A 55 32.71 8.85 10.20
N GLU A 56 31.64 8.45 9.50
CA GLU A 56 30.81 9.40 8.75
C GLU A 56 30.03 10.37 9.65
N LEU A 57 29.69 9.97 10.88
CA LEU A 57 29.12 10.91 11.85
C LEU A 57 30.12 11.99 12.28
N VAL A 58 31.40 11.63 12.39
CA VAL A 58 32.47 12.58 12.70
C VAL A 58 32.66 13.53 11.52
N ASP A 59 32.72 13.00 10.30
CA ASP A 59 32.88 13.80 9.08
C ASP A 59 31.69 14.76 8.90
N LEU A 60 30.45 14.27 9.10
CA LEU A 60 29.24 15.09 9.12
C LEU A 60 29.28 16.19 10.19
N TRP A 61 29.75 15.88 11.39
CA TRP A 61 29.89 16.86 12.47
C TRP A 61 30.92 17.95 12.14
N GLU A 62 32.09 17.58 11.60
CA GLU A 62 33.13 18.55 11.22
C GLU A 62 32.63 19.51 10.14
N VAL A 63 31.96 18.99 9.11
CA VAL A 63 31.41 19.80 8.02
C VAL A 63 30.26 20.68 8.53
N PHE A 64 29.43 20.16 9.44
CA PHE A 64 28.39 20.96 10.09
C PHE A 64 28.98 22.13 10.89
N GLN A 65 30.04 21.91 11.66
CA GLN A 65 30.73 22.97 12.39
C GLN A 65 31.35 24.02 11.46
N ALA A 66 31.94 23.61 10.34
CA ALA A 66 32.46 24.52 9.34
C ALA A 66 31.36 25.42 8.75
N ASN A 67 30.17 24.86 8.49
CA ASN A 67 28.99 25.62 8.04
C ASN A 67 28.52 26.62 9.10
N LEU A 68 28.50 26.26 10.38
CA LEU A 68 28.15 27.19 11.46
C LEU A 68 29.12 28.37 11.55
N LYS A 69 30.42 28.08 11.44
CA LYS A 69 31.48 29.08 11.47
C LYS A 69 31.34 30.05 10.30
N ASP A 70 31.13 29.54 9.09
CA ASP A 70 30.90 30.35 7.89
C ASP A 70 29.64 31.22 8.00
N ALA A 71 28.56 30.66 8.57
CA ALA A 71 27.31 31.38 8.79
C ALA A 71 27.34 32.36 9.98
N GLY A 72 28.43 32.39 10.77
CA GLY A 72 28.53 33.21 11.98
C GLY A 72 27.59 32.78 13.10
N ILE A 73 27.16 31.52 13.13
CA ILE A 73 26.21 30.98 14.13
C ILE A 73 27.01 30.36 15.27
N SER A 74 26.82 30.88 16.50
CA SER A 74 27.45 30.28 17.68
C SER A 74 26.75 28.98 18.10
N PRO A 75 27.49 28.01 18.67
CA PRO A 75 26.91 26.78 19.20
C PRO A 75 25.78 27.03 20.21
N ASP A 76 25.93 28.02 21.09
CA ASP A 76 24.90 28.37 22.09
C ASP A 76 23.61 28.88 21.44
N THR A 77 23.74 29.69 20.39
CA THR A 77 22.57 30.19 19.64
C THR A 77 21.84 29.04 18.98
N LEU A 78 22.57 28.12 18.35
CA LEU A 78 21.99 26.94 17.71
C LEU A 78 21.30 26.03 18.74
N ALA A 79 21.94 25.78 19.88
CA ALA A 79 21.39 24.94 20.95
C ALA A 79 20.07 25.53 21.48
N ARG A 80 20.01 26.85 21.70
CA ARG A 80 18.77 27.53 22.11
C ARG A 80 17.67 27.37 21.08
N LEU A 81 17.96 27.57 19.79
CA LEU A 81 16.99 27.41 18.71
C LEU A 81 16.48 25.96 18.57
N ALA A 82 17.38 24.98 18.78
CA ALA A 82 17.02 23.57 18.80
C ALA A 82 16.09 23.25 19.96
N GLN A 83 16.39 23.75 21.16
CA GLN A 83 15.57 23.55 22.36
C GLN A 83 14.17 24.18 22.21
N GLU A 84 14.08 25.39 21.66
CA GLU A 84 12.79 26.05 21.39
C GLU A 84 11.94 25.23 20.40
N LYS A 85 12.54 24.65 19.35
CA LYS A 85 11.84 23.74 18.44
C LYS A 85 11.38 22.48 19.14
N GLN A 86 12.23 21.87 19.96
CA GLN A 86 11.90 20.66 20.70
C GLN A 86 10.75 20.89 21.69
N ASN A 87 10.73 22.03 22.39
CA ASN A 87 9.64 22.41 23.29
C ASN A 87 8.31 22.60 22.55
N ASN A 88 8.36 23.17 21.34
CA ASN A 88 7.16 23.49 20.56
C ASN A 88 6.64 22.30 19.73
N ARG A 89 7.52 21.40 19.27
CA ARG A 89 7.19 20.36 18.27
C ARG A 89 7.51 18.93 18.72
N GLY A 90 8.14 18.76 19.88
CA GLY A 90 8.73 17.48 20.30
C GLY A 90 10.05 17.17 19.58
N GLY A 91 10.65 16.04 19.92
CA GLY A 91 11.82 15.49 19.25
C GLY A 91 11.52 14.14 18.58
N PHE A 92 12.57 13.41 18.21
CA PHE A 92 12.47 12.14 17.49
C PHE A 92 12.41 10.91 18.43
N GLU A 93 12.33 11.11 19.75
CA GLU A 93 12.40 10.05 20.77
C GLU A 93 11.21 9.08 20.71
N HIS A 94 10.04 9.57 20.27
CA HIS A 94 8.81 8.77 20.16
C HIS A 94 8.71 7.96 18.86
N ARG A 95 9.69 8.07 17.94
CA ARG A 95 9.75 7.29 16.68
C ARG A 95 8.47 7.40 15.83
N VAL A 96 7.83 8.58 15.83
CA VAL A 96 6.60 8.82 15.07
C VAL A 96 6.94 8.91 13.59
N PHE A 97 6.30 8.06 12.77
CA PHE A 97 6.36 8.10 11.32
C PHE A 97 4.97 8.51 10.78
N LEU A 98 4.91 9.63 10.08
CA LEU A 98 3.66 10.12 9.50
C LEU A 98 3.39 9.39 8.17
N GLU A 99 2.40 8.51 8.15
CA GLU A 99 2.03 7.76 6.93
C GLU A 99 1.05 8.54 6.04
N THR A 100 0.03 9.17 6.64
CA THR A 100 -1.00 9.93 5.92
C THR A 100 -1.52 11.10 6.74
N VAL A 101 -2.03 12.13 6.08
CA VAL A 101 -2.86 13.19 6.67
C VAL A 101 -4.22 13.18 6.00
N ALA A 102 -5.29 13.39 6.77
CA ALA A 102 -6.66 13.46 6.27
C ALA A 102 -7.44 14.57 7.00
N SER A 103 -8.41 15.19 6.33
CA SER A 103 -9.31 16.18 6.93
C SER A 103 -10.33 15.50 7.87
N PRO A 104 -10.94 16.23 8.81
CA PRO A 104 -12.03 15.70 9.62
C PRO A 104 -13.20 15.16 8.80
N GLU A 105 -13.51 15.74 7.63
CA GLU A 105 -14.53 15.21 6.72
C GLU A 105 -14.08 13.92 6.02
N GLU A 106 -12.79 13.74 5.75
CA GLU A 106 -12.22 12.48 5.26
C GLU A 106 -12.18 11.39 6.34
N LEU A 107 -12.19 11.80 7.63
CA LEU A 107 -12.32 10.93 8.80
C LEU A 107 -13.78 10.56 9.10
N GLU A 108 -14.77 11.37 8.70
CA GLU A 108 -16.17 10.94 8.62
C GLU A 108 -16.31 9.94 7.47
N GLU A 109 -16.03 8.66 7.75
CA GLU A 109 -16.22 7.61 6.76
C GLU A 109 -17.64 7.68 6.19
N SER A 110 -17.74 7.96 4.89
CA SER A 110 -19.00 7.87 4.15
C SER A 110 -19.71 6.57 4.57
N PRO A 111 -21.02 6.60 4.91
CA PRO A 111 -21.75 5.40 5.32
C PRO A 111 -21.53 4.23 4.35
N ASN A 112 -21.36 4.54 3.06
CA ASN A 112 -21.04 3.57 2.02
C ASN A 112 -19.68 2.90 2.24
N TYR A 113 -18.61 3.66 2.53
CA TYR A 113 -17.29 3.08 2.78
C TYR A 113 -17.25 2.31 4.09
N ARG A 114 -17.81 2.87 5.16
CA ARG A 114 -17.88 2.20 6.46
C ARG A 114 -18.57 0.84 6.36
N ASP A 115 -19.72 0.78 5.68
CA ASP A 115 -20.47 -0.46 5.53
C ASP A 115 -19.77 -1.45 4.58
N TRP A 116 -19.10 -0.96 3.53
CA TRP A 116 -18.25 -1.77 2.66
C TRP A 116 -17.10 -2.42 3.44
N HIS A 117 -16.37 -1.61 4.20
CA HIS A 117 -15.28 -2.07 5.07
C HIS A 117 -15.80 -3.11 6.08
N ASN A 118 -16.95 -2.86 6.70
CA ASN A 118 -17.57 -3.80 7.63
C ASN A 118 -17.88 -5.17 7.00
N ILE A 119 -18.40 -5.20 5.76
CA ILE A 119 -18.63 -6.45 5.02
C ILE A 119 -17.32 -7.23 4.83
N LEU A 120 -16.26 -6.54 4.38
CA LEU A 120 -14.97 -7.17 4.09
C LEU A 120 -14.27 -7.68 5.36
N PHE A 121 -14.23 -6.88 6.42
CA PHE A 121 -13.43 -7.17 7.61
C PHE A 121 -14.17 -8.03 8.64
N HIS A 122 -15.47 -7.78 8.82
CA HIS A 122 -16.28 -8.37 9.88
C HIS A 122 -17.34 -9.37 9.39
N GLY A 123 -17.62 -9.43 8.09
CA GLY A 123 -18.48 -10.46 7.50
C GLY A 123 -17.92 -11.88 7.70
N ARG A 124 -18.82 -12.87 7.83
CA ARG A 124 -18.46 -14.28 8.11
C ARG A 124 -17.58 -14.86 6.99
N ASN A 125 -16.48 -15.50 7.37
CA ASN A 125 -15.53 -16.14 6.44
C ASN A 125 -15.64 -17.66 6.51
N SER A 126 -16.73 -18.24 5.97
CA SER A 126 -16.82 -19.70 5.76
C SER A 126 -16.17 -20.13 4.44
N ALA A 127 -16.15 -19.23 3.47
CA ALA A 127 -15.44 -19.31 2.19
C ALA A 127 -14.97 -17.92 1.77
N THR A 128 -14.01 -17.84 0.86
CA THR A 128 -13.47 -16.56 0.31
C THR A 128 -14.37 -15.90 -0.74
N TYR A 129 -15.51 -16.52 -1.03
CA TYR A 129 -16.50 -16.09 -2.03
C TYR A 129 -16.91 -14.62 -1.92
N LYS A 130 -17.00 -14.07 -0.71
CA LYS A 130 -17.35 -12.66 -0.55
C LYS A 130 -16.32 -11.71 -1.18
N PHE A 131 -15.05 -12.06 -1.18
CA PHE A 131 -13.98 -11.22 -1.74
C PHE A 131 -14.05 -11.25 -3.28
N ALA A 132 -14.17 -12.44 -3.87
CA ALA A 132 -14.42 -12.61 -5.30
C ALA A 132 -15.67 -11.85 -5.77
N PHE A 133 -16.72 -11.87 -4.95
CA PHE A 133 -17.95 -11.16 -5.26
C PHE A 133 -17.79 -9.64 -5.12
N ALA A 134 -17.09 -9.16 -4.09
CA ALA A 134 -16.75 -7.75 -3.93
C ALA A 134 -15.94 -7.22 -5.14
N GLU A 135 -14.92 -7.95 -5.59
CA GLU A 135 -14.16 -7.60 -6.79
C GLU A 135 -15.03 -7.52 -8.04
N ALA A 136 -15.91 -8.51 -8.24
CA ALA A 136 -16.83 -8.50 -9.37
C ALA A 136 -17.78 -7.30 -9.33
N LEU A 137 -18.29 -6.93 -8.14
CA LEU A 137 -19.11 -5.73 -7.95
C LEU A 137 -18.33 -4.45 -8.31
N LEU A 138 -17.09 -4.30 -7.82
CA LEU A 138 -16.25 -3.14 -8.14
C LEU A 138 -15.94 -3.06 -9.63
N TYR A 139 -15.67 -4.20 -10.29
CA TYR A 139 -15.42 -4.25 -11.73
C TYR A 139 -16.63 -3.70 -12.51
N PHE A 140 -17.84 -4.18 -12.22
CA PHE A 140 -19.04 -3.71 -12.91
C PHE A 140 -19.40 -2.26 -12.58
N ALA A 141 -19.14 -1.82 -11.34
CA ALA A 141 -19.31 -0.43 -10.94
C ALA A 141 -18.35 0.51 -11.71
N LYS A 142 -17.08 0.12 -11.86
CA LYS A 142 -16.06 0.86 -12.62
C LYS A 142 -16.47 1.08 -14.07
N ILE A 143 -17.02 0.05 -14.73
CA ILE A 143 -17.51 0.15 -16.11
C ILE A 143 -18.95 0.70 -16.21
N ARG A 144 -19.50 1.24 -15.11
CA ARG A 144 -20.84 1.87 -15.03
C ARG A 144 -21.98 0.96 -15.46
N LYS A 145 -21.85 -0.35 -15.27
CA LYS A 145 -22.92 -1.32 -15.60
C LYS A 145 -23.93 -1.38 -14.46
N THR A 146 -25.16 -0.95 -14.72
CA THR A 146 -26.21 -0.89 -13.69
C THR A 146 -26.90 -2.23 -13.43
N THR A 147 -27.01 -3.08 -14.45
CA THR A 147 -27.66 -4.40 -14.35
C THR A 147 -26.72 -5.49 -14.85
N VAL A 148 -26.50 -6.50 -14.01
CA VAL A 148 -25.56 -7.59 -14.27
C VAL A 148 -26.32 -8.92 -14.19
N PRO A 149 -26.51 -9.62 -15.33
CA PRO A 149 -27.10 -10.96 -15.31
C PRO A 149 -26.12 -11.98 -14.67
N PRO A 150 -26.61 -13.12 -14.16
CA PRO A 150 -25.76 -14.12 -13.52
C PRO A 150 -24.63 -14.63 -14.42
N SER A 151 -24.89 -14.78 -15.72
CA SER A 151 -23.88 -15.19 -16.71
C SER A 151 -22.73 -14.20 -16.85
N ALA A 152 -23.01 -12.90 -16.83
CA ALA A 152 -21.97 -11.87 -16.88
C ALA A 152 -21.19 -11.80 -15.56
N LEU A 153 -21.88 -11.98 -14.43
CA LEU A 153 -21.27 -11.95 -13.10
C LEU A 153 -20.36 -13.17 -12.84
N ALA A 154 -20.73 -14.32 -13.38
CA ALA A 154 -20.07 -15.60 -13.13
C ALA A 154 -18.58 -15.58 -13.46
N LEU A 155 -18.22 -15.05 -14.63
CA LEU A 155 -16.84 -15.16 -15.11
C LEU A 155 -15.84 -14.33 -14.27
N PRO A 156 -16.04 -13.01 -14.02
CA PRO A 156 -15.14 -12.24 -13.14
C PRO A 156 -15.04 -12.84 -11.73
N TYR A 157 -16.17 -13.29 -11.18
CA TYR A 157 -16.23 -13.93 -9.87
C TYR A 157 -15.42 -15.24 -9.82
N ALA A 158 -15.63 -16.14 -10.78
CA ALA A 158 -14.95 -17.42 -10.83
C ALA A 158 -13.46 -17.27 -11.11
N ASN A 159 -13.08 -16.34 -12.00
CA ASN A 159 -11.68 -16.07 -12.32
C ASN A 159 -10.89 -15.56 -11.10
N ALA A 160 -11.49 -14.70 -10.26
CA ALA A 160 -10.86 -14.27 -9.01
C ALA A 160 -10.55 -15.48 -8.11
N VAL A 161 -11.54 -16.37 -7.90
CA VAL A 161 -11.33 -17.60 -7.11
C VAL A 161 -10.28 -18.52 -7.75
N CYS A 162 -10.30 -18.69 -9.08
CA CYS A 162 -9.33 -19.51 -9.80
C CYS A 162 -7.90 -18.97 -9.63
N LEU A 163 -7.71 -17.65 -9.68
CA LEU A 163 -6.41 -17.01 -9.49
C LEU A 163 -5.87 -17.28 -8.08
N HIS A 164 -6.71 -17.14 -7.06
CA HIS A 164 -6.34 -17.42 -5.68
C HIS A 164 -6.08 -18.90 -5.41
N LEU A 165 -6.85 -19.82 -6.00
CA LEU A 165 -6.62 -21.27 -5.90
C LEU A 165 -5.23 -21.71 -6.39
N LYS A 166 -4.64 -21.00 -7.36
CA LYS A 166 -3.26 -21.29 -7.82
C LYS A 166 -2.20 -20.97 -6.77
N ARG A 167 -2.50 -20.03 -5.86
CA ARG A 167 -1.59 -19.58 -4.79
C ARG A 167 -1.87 -20.30 -3.46
N PHE A 168 -3.15 -20.45 -3.13
CA PHE A 168 -3.65 -21.06 -1.90
C PHE A 168 -4.84 -21.98 -2.23
N ASP A 169 -4.63 -23.30 -2.23
CA ASP A 169 -5.70 -24.26 -2.59
C ASP A 169 -6.90 -24.23 -1.62
N ARG A 170 -6.66 -23.86 -0.35
CA ARG A 170 -7.70 -23.80 0.67
C ARG A 170 -8.48 -22.47 0.62
N GLN A 171 -9.64 -22.50 -0.03
CA GLN A 171 -10.56 -21.35 -0.19
C GLN A 171 -11.87 -21.46 0.61
N SER A 172 -12.03 -22.50 1.41
CA SER A 172 -13.15 -22.62 2.36
C SER A 172 -12.74 -23.38 3.61
N THR A 173 -13.53 -23.24 4.68
CA THR A 173 -13.36 -24.06 5.89
C THR A 173 -13.94 -25.47 5.74
N GLY A 174 -14.80 -25.70 4.76
CA GLY A 174 -15.42 -26.99 4.47
C GLY A 174 -14.50 -27.96 3.74
N LYS A 175 -14.81 -29.26 3.81
CA LYS A 175 -14.01 -30.33 3.18
C LYS A 175 -14.21 -30.44 1.67
N SER A 176 -15.36 -30.00 1.14
CA SER A 176 -15.71 -30.13 -0.28
C SER A 176 -16.66 -29.03 -0.72
N SER A 177 -16.43 -28.47 -1.92
CA SER A 177 -17.35 -27.54 -2.58
C SER A 177 -17.35 -27.82 -4.07
N SER A 178 -18.53 -28.09 -4.66
CA SER A 178 -18.68 -28.33 -6.09
C SER A 178 -18.19 -27.15 -6.93
N PHE A 179 -18.33 -25.92 -6.41
CA PHE A 179 -17.81 -24.72 -7.07
C PHE A 179 -16.28 -24.68 -7.06
N LEU A 180 -15.63 -24.90 -5.91
CA LEU A 180 -14.16 -24.96 -5.85
C LEU A 180 -13.60 -26.07 -6.75
N GLU A 181 -14.28 -27.21 -6.82
CA GLU A 181 -13.89 -28.30 -7.70
C GLU A 181 -13.96 -27.89 -9.17
N ALA A 182 -15.02 -27.21 -9.59
CA ALA A 182 -15.10 -26.65 -10.95
C ALA A 182 -13.96 -25.66 -11.23
N CYS A 183 -13.64 -24.77 -10.28
CA CYS A 183 -12.52 -23.84 -10.43
C CYS A 183 -11.15 -24.55 -10.55
N ARG A 184 -10.92 -25.62 -9.77
CA ARG A 184 -9.69 -26.44 -9.88
C ARG A 184 -9.58 -27.13 -11.23
N ARG A 185 -10.67 -27.74 -11.70
CA ARG A 185 -10.73 -28.39 -13.00
C ARG A 185 -10.52 -27.40 -14.15
N TYR A 186 -11.03 -26.18 -14.01
CA TYR A 186 -10.76 -25.11 -14.98
C TYR A 186 -9.27 -24.71 -14.98
N ASN A 187 -8.67 -24.52 -13.80
CA ASN A 187 -7.24 -24.25 -13.67
C ASN A 187 -6.36 -25.37 -14.25
N ALA A 188 -6.82 -26.63 -14.20
CA ALA A 188 -6.16 -27.79 -14.80
C ALA A 188 -6.43 -27.94 -16.32
N GLY A 189 -7.28 -27.09 -16.92
CA GLY A 189 -7.65 -27.16 -18.34
C GLY A 189 -8.64 -28.27 -18.68
N GLU A 190 -9.30 -28.87 -17.67
CA GLU A 190 -10.22 -30.00 -17.86
C GLU A 190 -11.64 -29.58 -18.25
N ILE A 191 -12.03 -28.34 -17.96
CA ILE A 191 -13.33 -27.77 -18.33
C ILE A 191 -13.13 -26.43 -19.05
N THR A 192 -14.08 -26.10 -19.92
CA THR A 192 -14.09 -24.83 -20.64
C THR A 192 -14.59 -23.68 -19.76
N GLU A 193 -14.37 -22.45 -20.20
CA GLU A 193 -14.92 -21.25 -19.55
C GLU A 193 -16.45 -21.31 -19.43
N ASP A 194 -17.16 -21.76 -20.47
CA ASP A 194 -18.62 -21.94 -20.43
C ASP A 194 -19.07 -22.89 -19.31
N ARG A 195 -18.35 -24.01 -19.13
CA ARG A 195 -18.63 -24.96 -18.05
C ARG A 195 -18.32 -24.39 -16.67
N LEU A 196 -17.28 -23.56 -16.56
CA LEU A 196 -17.00 -22.82 -15.33
C LEU A 196 -18.14 -21.85 -15.01
N VAL A 197 -18.64 -21.11 -16.01
CA VAL A 197 -19.77 -20.18 -15.86
C VAL A 197 -21.03 -20.93 -15.42
N GLU A 198 -21.38 -22.05 -16.05
CA GLU A 198 -22.51 -22.89 -15.66
C GLU A 198 -22.40 -23.36 -14.21
N ALA A 199 -21.24 -23.89 -13.82
CA ALA A 199 -20.99 -24.36 -12.44
C ALA A 199 -21.05 -23.21 -11.43
N THR A 200 -20.56 -22.02 -11.81
CA THR A 200 -20.61 -20.83 -10.96
C THR A 200 -22.04 -20.37 -10.72
N ILE A 201 -22.88 -20.36 -11.75
CA ILE A 201 -24.31 -20.04 -11.60
C ILE A 201 -25.01 -21.07 -10.72
N ALA A 202 -24.71 -22.35 -10.91
CA ALA A 202 -25.36 -23.44 -10.17
C ALA A 202 -24.95 -23.48 -8.68
N TYR A 203 -23.67 -23.22 -8.37
CA TYR A 203 -23.10 -23.48 -7.05
C TYR A 203 -22.37 -22.29 -6.42
N GLY A 204 -21.73 -21.44 -7.24
CA GLY A 204 -20.90 -20.33 -6.76
C GLY A 204 -21.69 -19.23 -6.07
N PHE A 205 -22.91 -18.95 -6.55
CA PHE A 205 -23.75 -17.87 -6.01
C PHE A 205 -24.73 -18.28 -4.90
N GLN A 206 -24.79 -19.58 -4.59
CA GLN A 206 -25.83 -20.17 -3.73
C GLN A 206 -26.07 -19.43 -2.41
N TYR A 207 -25.01 -18.87 -1.82
CA TYR A 207 -25.09 -18.17 -0.53
C TYR A 207 -24.57 -16.74 -0.57
N VAL A 208 -23.58 -16.43 -1.42
CA VAL A 208 -22.84 -15.16 -1.33
C VAL A 208 -23.73 -13.96 -1.62
N ILE A 209 -24.64 -14.06 -2.60
CA ILE A 209 -25.52 -12.94 -2.98
C ILE A 209 -26.51 -12.58 -1.84
N ASP A 210 -26.94 -13.55 -1.05
CA ASP A 210 -27.85 -13.30 0.07
C ASP A 210 -27.10 -12.92 1.34
N ALA A 211 -25.90 -13.45 1.53
CA ALA A 211 -25.10 -13.25 2.73
C ALA A 211 -24.17 -12.03 2.68
N PHE A 212 -23.93 -11.42 1.51
CA PHE A 212 -22.89 -10.39 1.34
C PHE A 212 -23.05 -9.21 2.29
N HIS A 213 -24.27 -8.70 2.44
CA HIS A 213 -24.56 -7.55 3.31
C HIS A 213 -24.70 -7.95 4.80
N ILE A 214 -24.59 -9.23 5.16
CA ILE A 214 -24.81 -9.70 6.53
C ILE A 214 -23.50 -9.68 7.33
N VAL A 215 -23.47 -8.86 8.39
CA VAL A 215 -22.37 -8.72 9.34
C VAL A 215 -22.92 -8.92 10.76
N SER A 216 -22.29 -9.78 11.57
CA SER A 216 -22.74 -10.06 12.95
C SER A 216 -24.23 -10.43 13.11
N SER A 217 -24.79 -11.10 12.09
CA SER A 217 -26.21 -11.54 12.02
C SER A 217 -27.24 -10.45 11.68
N SER A 218 -26.81 -9.22 11.34
CA SER A 218 -27.68 -8.18 10.79
C SER A 218 -27.19 -7.71 9.42
N SER A 219 -28.09 -7.17 8.60
CA SER A 219 -27.69 -6.52 7.35
C SER A 219 -27.07 -5.16 7.65
N VAL A 220 -26.00 -4.80 6.97
CA VAL A 220 -25.52 -3.42 6.96
C VAL A 220 -26.57 -2.49 6.35
N PRO A 221 -26.66 -1.21 6.79
CA PRO A 221 -27.63 -0.25 6.24
C PRO A 221 -27.47 0.02 4.75
N THR A 222 -26.22 0.09 4.27
CA THR A 222 -25.94 0.37 2.85
C THR A 222 -26.21 -0.85 1.98
N CYS A 223 -27.12 -0.68 1.02
CA CYS A 223 -27.40 -1.68 -0.01
C CYS A 223 -26.57 -1.37 -1.27
N PHE A 224 -25.60 -2.23 -1.61
CA PHE A 224 -24.74 -2.06 -2.80
C PHE A 224 -25.34 -2.64 -4.09
N TYR A 225 -26.25 -3.61 -3.95
CA TYR A 225 -27.01 -4.16 -5.07
C TYR A 225 -28.36 -4.71 -4.62
N GLN A 226 -29.28 -4.81 -5.58
CA GLN A 226 -30.59 -5.43 -5.42
C GLN A 226 -30.71 -6.64 -6.35
N LYS A 227 -31.31 -7.73 -5.89
CA LYS A 227 -31.63 -8.88 -6.76
C LYS A 227 -32.77 -8.52 -7.71
N ILE A 228 -32.66 -8.90 -8.98
CA ILE A 228 -33.71 -8.72 -9.99
C ILE A 228 -34.30 -10.09 -10.33
N GLY A 229 -35.59 -10.33 -10.09
CA GLY A 229 -36.27 -11.59 -10.44
C GLY A 229 -36.11 -12.72 -9.41
N ASN A 230 -36.64 -13.91 -9.73
CA ASN A 230 -36.63 -15.05 -8.80
C ASN A 230 -35.29 -15.80 -8.78
N SER A 231 -34.80 -15.97 -7.55
CA SER A 231 -33.70 -16.74 -6.92
C SER A 231 -32.68 -17.60 -7.69
N ASN A 232 -32.77 -17.86 -8.99
CA ASN A 232 -31.71 -18.56 -9.75
C ASN A 232 -31.54 -18.09 -11.21
N ARG A 233 -32.47 -17.30 -11.75
CA ARG A 233 -32.32 -16.63 -13.06
C ARG A 233 -32.19 -15.11 -12.94
N GLY A 234 -32.26 -14.63 -11.70
CA GLY A 234 -32.26 -13.23 -11.38
C GLY A 234 -30.86 -12.65 -11.28
N GLY A 235 -30.58 -11.62 -12.07
CA GLY A 235 -29.34 -10.86 -11.97
C GLY A 235 -29.32 -9.93 -10.76
N ILE A 236 -28.34 -9.03 -10.74
CA ILE A 236 -28.25 -7.96 -9.75
C ILE A 236 -28.33 -6.59 -10.41
N ARG A 237 -28.92 -5.63 -9.71
CA ARG A 237 -28.90 -4.21 -10.04
C ARG A 237 -27.97 -3.50 -9.07
N LEU A 238 -26.90 -2.88 -9.56
CA LEU A 238 -26.00 -2.09 -8.74
C LEU A 238 -26.68 -0.79 -8.31
N THR A 239 -26.47 -0.37 -7.06
CA THR A 239 -27.09 0.85 -6.50
C THR A 239 -26.18 2.06 -6.61
N GLY A 240 -26.76 3.25 -6.41
CA GLY A 240 -26.01 4.50 -6.30
C GLY A 240 -24.93 4.48 -5.21
N ALA A 241 -25.12 3.70 -4.14
CA ALA A 241 -24.14 3.59 -3.07
C ALA A 241 -22.82 2.94 -3.53
N LEU A 242 -22.90 1.90 -4.37
CA LEU A 242 -21.71 1.27 -4.94
C LEU A 242 -20.99 2.18 -5.93
N PHE A 243 -21.74 2.93 -6.75
CA PHE A 243 -21.14 3.92 -7.65
C PHE A 243 -20.47 5.05 -6.86
N ALA A 244 -21.14 5.60 -5.84
CA ALA A 244 -20.58 6.63 -4.97
C ALA A 244 -19.32 6.13 -4.22
N LEU A 245 -19.26 4.85 -3.84
CA LEU A 245 -18.07 4.25 -3.25
C LEU A 245 -16.86 4.30 -4.21
N VAL A 246 -17.05 3.87 -5.47
CA VAL A 246 -16.01 3.86 -6.51
C VAL A 246 -15.66 5.27 -7.00
N ASP A 247 -16.58 6.22 -6.86
CA ASP A 247 -16.33 7.64 -7.18
C ASP A 247 -15.53 8.32 -6.07
N ALA A 248 -15.82 8.00 -4.80
CA ALA A 248 -15.13 8.57 -3.65
C ALA A 248 -13.74 7.97 -3.43
N ARG A 249 -13.52 6.71 -3.82
CA ARG A 249 -12.23 6.01 -3.68
C ARG A 249 -11.86 5.34 -4.98
N SER A 250 -10.59 5.45 -5.36
CA SER A 250 -10.12 4.83 -6.60
C SER A 250 -10.34 3.30 -6.56
N PHE A 251 -10.64 2.72 -7.72
CA PHE A 251 -10.80 1.27 -7.86
C PHE A 251 -9.58 0.51 -7.30
N ASP A 252 -8.38 1.02 -7.53
CA ASP A 252 -7.14 0.35 -7.10
C ASP A 252 -7.03 0.29 -5.57
N GLN A 253 -7.43 1.34 -4.85
CA GLN A 253 -7.44 1.32 -3.38
C GLN A 253 -8.42 0.29 -2.82
N LEU A 254 -9.65 0.26 -3.33
CA LEU A 254 -10.68 -0.69 -2.90
C LEU A 254 -10.30 -2.13 -3.27
N TYR A 255 -9.68 -2.32 -4.43
CA TYR A 255 -9.19 -3.61 -4.89
C TYR A 255 -8.05 -4.13 -4.00
N GLN A 256 -7.07 -3.28 -3.67
CA GLN A 256 -5.98 -3.65 -2.77
C GLN A 256 -6.47 -3.98 -1.35
N GLU A 257 -7.50 -3.27 -0.87
CA GLU A 257 -8.14 -3.57 0.41
C GLU A 257 -8.75 -4.98 0.42
N ILE A 258 -9.46 -5.36 -0.66
CA ILE A 258 -10.01 -6.71 -0.81
C ILE A 258 -8.90 -7.76 -0.84
N GLU A 259 -7.89 -7.58 -1.70
CA GLU A 259 -6.78 -8.54 -1.87
C GLU A 259 -6.02 -8.75 -0.55
N SER A 260 -5.70 -7.66 0.16
CA SER A 260 -5.02 -7.72 1.47
C SER A 260 -5.86 -8.51 2.49
N ARG A 261 -7.18 -8.26 2.51
CA ARG A 261 -8.07 -8.95 3.43
C ARG A 261 -8.26 -10.42 3.08
N TRP A 262 -8.40 -10.73 1.79
CA TRP A 262 -8.50 -12.10 1.26
C TRP A 262 -7.25 -12.87 1.64
N HIS A 263 -6.07 -12.34 1.33
CA HIS A 263 -4.78 -12.95 1.66
C HIS A 263 -4.64 -13.22 3.16
N THR A 264 -5.07 -12.29 4.02
CA THR A 264 -5.07 -12.48 5.47
C THR A 264 -5.95 -13.67 5.91
N VAL A 265 -7.09 -13.91 5.26
CA VAL A 265 -7.93 -15.09 5.55
C VAL A 265 -7.23 -16.38 5.11
N GLU A 266 -6.64 -16.39 3.92
CA GLU A 266 -5.91 -17.56 3.39
C GLU A 266 -4.75 -17.96 4.29
N LEU A 267 -3.92 -17.00 4.70
CA LEU A 267 -2.81 -17.24 5.63
C LEU A 267 -3.29 -17.82 6.97
N ARG A 268 -4.45 -17.39 7.48
CA ARG A 268 -5.04 -17.94 8.71
C ARG A 268 -5.47 -19.39 8.54
N TRP A 269 -5.94 -19.79 7.37
CA TRP A 269 -6.34 -21.17 7.09
C TRP A 269 -5.19 -22.07 6.69
N ALA A 270 -4.12 -21.53 6.10
CA ALA A 270 -2.89 -22.28 5.81
C ALA A 270 -2.17 -22.73 7.09
N LYS A 271 -2.30 -21.97 8.19
CA LYS A 271 -1.74 -22.31 9.51
C LYS A 271 -2.54 -23.36 10.30
N ARG A 272 -3.68 -23.83 9.78
CA ARG A 272 -4.60 -24.77 10.47
C ARG A 272 -4.66 -26.11 9.75
#